data_AF-A0A7S2PLM6-F1
#
_entry.id   AF-A0A7S2PLM6-F1
#
_cell.length_a   1.000
_cell.length_b   1.000
_cell.length_c   1.000
_cell.angle_alpha   90.00
_cell.angle_beta   90.00
_cell.angle_gamma   90.00
#
_symmetry.space_group_name_H-M   'P 1'
#
loop_
_entity.id
_entity.type
_entity.pdbx_description
1 polymer ?
#
loop_
_entity_poly.entity_id
_entity_poly.type
_entity_poly.pdbx_seq_one_letter_code
_entity_poly.pdbx_strand_id
1 'polypeptide(L)'
;GDMLHALQTTSSPSSSSSSSNNTNLFGALSKHELQTCIIPEGSFVHLGTTGELVDFLVAGGSATYNNDDGSGDLQQTKIQSFAKSIGISSKSNAFVSGFRGGDGDDSTSLVVLNSILIGNGRDKSSSIGEGTVIEHCTIPFTGGSGVDNGKIIVGKRCLLSGIRGDLKGRDLCVPSEMCLQVLPLRQGVGGFVCLCFGVNDGIKEATTLYGMDINQVLERSGLTASDLWDESIPSSRQTLWNAKLNPIMMCADEDTKWPELDFSFLEWIQSLRDDVQLDACALQGLRQWKESKRIAVCDIRECVDSEAEAKYRSTISSVEVHQLSLAADCLLGQKHEPCSFGHLADVCNLNAFKHNPVIKRAFKALDNICYEAVDEGRFHILGRTFMVLSELLSTLWCSNGDKPQPFAA
;
A
#
# COMPACT_ATOMS: atom_id res chain seq x y z
N GLY A 1 0.36 -11.01 28.67
CA GLY A 1 -1.00 -11.04 29.24
C GLY A 1 -1.18 -12.31 30.05
N ASP A 2 -1.27 -13.44 29.37
CA ASP A 2 -1.73 -14.71 29.95
C ASP A 2 -0.86 -15.24 31.10
N MET A 3 0.46 -15.09 31.04
CA MET A 3 1.35 -15.49 32.13
C MET A 3 1.17 -14.62 33.39
N LEU A 4 0.98 -13.31 33.25
CA LEU A 4 0.73 -12.40 34.37
C LEU A 4 -0.70 -12.60 34.93
N HIS A 5 -1.68 -12.84 34.07
CA HIS A 5 -3.04 -13.19 34.49
C HIS A 5 -3.06 -14.53 35.25
N ALA A 6 -2.32 -15.54 34.79
CA ALA A 6 -2.16 -16.82 35.48
C ALA A 6 -1.42 -16.69 36.83
N LEU A 7 -0.44 -15.79 36.93
CA LEU A 7 0.24 -15.47 38.19
C LEU A 7 -0.65 -14.68 39.16
N GLN A 8 -1.53 -13.81 38.67
CA GLN A 8 -2.52 -13.11 39.48
C GLN A 8 -3.60 -14.06 40.01
N THR A 9 -4.11 -14.98 39.18
CA THR A 9 -5.15 -15.94 39.60
C THR A 9 -4.64 -17.04 40.54
N THR A 10 -3.34 -17.37 40.48
CA THR A 10 -2.70 -18.32 41.43
C THR A 10 -2.44 -17.73 42.82
N SER A 11 -2.54 -16.41 42.98
CA SER A 11 -2.53 -15.76 44.30
C SER A 11 -3.87 -15.88 45.04
N SER A 12 -4.92 -16.39 44.39
CA SER A 12 -6.16 -16.81 45.03
C SER A 12 -6.04 -18.29 45.44
N PRO A 13 -6.17 -18.64 46.74
CA PRO A 13 -5.96 -20.01 47.21
C PRO A 13 -7.15 -20.89 46.81
N SER A 14 -7.12 -21.48 45.61
CA SER A 14 -8.02 -22.56 45.23
C SER A 14 -7.28 -23.90 45.31
N SER A 15 -7.79 -24.74 46.21
CA SER A 15 -7.30 -26.06 46.54
C SER A 15 -7.64 -27.08 45.43
N SER A 16 -6.69 -27.41 44.55
CA SER A 16 -6.58 -28.76 43.95
C SER A 16 -5.41 -28.91 42.95
N SER A 17 -4.38 -29.65 43.38
CA SER A 17 -3.65 -30.71 42.64
C SER A 17 -2.88 -30.46 41.32
N SER A 18 -2.52 -29.24 40.91
CA SER A 18 -1.63 -29.00 39.74
C SER A 18 -0.27 -28.36 40.07
N SER A 19 0.27 -28.57 41.27
CA SER A 19 1.23 -27.65 41.92
C SER A 19 2.73 -27.85 41.69
N SER A 20 3.23 -28.84 40.95
CA SER A 20 4.70 -29.09 40.91
C SER A 20 5.49 -28.11 40.02
N ASN A 21 4.95 -27.69 38.87
CA ASN A 21 5.71 -26.80 37.96
C ASN A 21 5.66 -25.33 38.41
N ASN A 22 4.54 -24.86 38.97
CA ASN A 22 4.41 -23.49 39.44
C ASN A 22 5.19 -23.22 40.74
N THR A 23 5.33 -24.23 41.62
CA THR A 23 6.17 -24.10 42.83
C THR A 23 7.65 -24.01 42.50
N ASN A 24 8.11 -24.71 41.46
CA ASN A 24 9.49 -24.58 40.97
C ASN A 24 9.77 -23.21 40.34
N LEU A 25 8.82 -22.67 39.55
CA LEU A 25 8.95 -21.33 38.97
C LEU A 25 8.94 -20.26 40.07
N PHE A 26 8.03 -20.35 41.03
CA PHE A 26 7.97 -19.44 42.17
C PHE A 26 9.22 -19.53 43.05
N GLY A 27 9.74 -20.74 43.29
CA GLY A 27 10.98 -20.97 44.02
C GLY A 27 12.23 -20.45 43.29
N ALA A 28 12.22 -20.44 41.96
CA ALA A 28 13.27 -19.83 41.15
C ALA A 28 13.15 -18.30 41.14
N LEU A 29 11.96 -17.76 40.89
CA LEU A 29 11.70 -16.31 40.80
C LEU A 29 11.81 -15.60 42.15
N SER A 30 11.46 -16.25 43.26
CA SER A 30 11.58 -15.69 44.62
C SER A 30 13.03 -15.41 45.05
N LYS A 31 14.02 -15.99 44.35
CA LYS A 31 15.44 -15.68 44.56
C LYS A 31 15.90 -14.43 43.80
N HIS A 32 15.06 -13.86 42.95
CA HIS A 32 15.35 -12.67 42.17
C HIS A 32 14.52 -11.49 42.70
N GLU A 33 15.17 -10.34 42.86
CA GLU A 33 14.47 -9.08 43.16
C GLU A 33 13.76 -8.60 41.90
N LEU A 34 12.43 -8.60 41.91
CA LEU A 34 11.62 -8.06 40.82
C LEU A 34 11.54 -6.54 40.96
N GLN A 35 12.24 -5.84 40.08
CA GLN A 35 12.17 -4.38 40.00
C GLN A 35 11.16 -3.98 38.93
N THR A 36 10.25 -3.08 39.28
CA THR A 36 9.26 -2.53 38.35
C THR A 36 9.66 -1.11 38.00
N CYS A 37 9.90 -0.84 36.71
CA CYS A 37 10.05 0.52 36.22
C CYS A 37 8.66 1.06 35.87
N ILE A 38 8.21 2.09 36.58
CA ILE A 38 6.97 2.80 36.26
C ILE A 38 7.33 3.93 35.32
N ILE A 39 6.73 3.92 34.13
CA ILE A 39 6.80 5.04 33.18
C ILE A 39 5.67 6.01 33.58
N PRO A 40 5.98 7.15 34.24
CA PRO A 40 4.95 8.03 34.81
C PRO A 40 4.13 8.73 33.73
N GLU A 41 4.73 8.93 32.55
CA GLU A 41 4.11 9.57 31.40
C GLU A 41 4.50 8.79 30.13
N GLY A 42 3.50 8.23 29.45
CA GLY A 42 3.68 7.50 28.21
C GLY A 42 2.36 7.41 27.46
N SER A 43 2.43 7.48 26.13
CA SER A 43 1.29 7.21 25.27
C SER A 43 1.36 5.77 24.81
N PHE A 44 0.31 5.00 25.11
CA PHE A 44 0.16 3.63 24.67
C PHE A 44 -0.99 3.57 23.68
N VAL A 45 -0.75 2.92 22.54
CA VAL A 45 -1.77 2.63 21.55
C VAL A 45 -1.94 1.12 21.50
N HIS A 46 -3.17 0.66 21.65
CA HIS A 46 -3.52 -0.74 21.46
C HIS A 46 -4.18 -0.89 20.09
N LEU A 47 -3.63 -1.77 19.26
CA LEU A 47 -4.15 -2.11 17.95
C LEU A 47 -4.47 -3.60 17.98
N GLY A 48 -5.71 -3.92 18.32
CA GLY A 48 -6.25 -5.28 18.43
C GLY A 48 -6.69 -5.85 17.09
N THR A 49 -7.00 -5.00 16.10
CA THR A 49 -7.44 -5.42 14.76
C THR A 49 -6.65 -4.72 13.64
N THR A 50 -6.68 -5.31 12.44
CA THR A 50 -6.10 -4.67 11.25
C THR A 50 -6.84 -3.37 10.90
N GLY A 51 -8.15 -3.30 11.10
CA GLY A 51 -8.95 -2.09 10.95
C GLY A 51 -8.48 -0.97 11.88
N GLU A 52 -8.26 -1.26 13.16
CA GLU A 52 -7.71 -0.29 14.12
C GLU A 52 -6.33 0.22 13.71
N LEU A 53 -5.46 -0.66 13.18
CA LEU A 53 -4.16 -0.27 12.62
C LEU A 53 -4.31 0.68 11.43
N VAL A 54 -5.20 0.35 10.48
CA VAL A 54 -5.47 1.20 9.30
C VAL A 54 -5.98 2.56 9.75
N ASP A 55 -6.98 2.59 10.62
CA ASP A 55 -7.57 3.83 11.12
C ASP A 55 -6.53 4.69 11.88
N PHE A 56 -5.67 4.05 12.68
CA PHE A 56 -4.56 4.73 13.36
C PHE A 56 -3.55 5.35 12.37
N LEU A 57 -3.10 4.58 11.38
CA LEU A 57 -2.12 5.05 10.40
C LEU A 57 -2.69 6.19 9.55
N VAL A 58 -3.94 6.07 9.08
CA VAL A 58 -4.63 7.10 8.30
C VAL A 58 -4.84 8.37 9.10
N ALA A 59 -5.40 8.26 10.31
CA ALA A 59 -5.61 9.41 11.19
C ALA A 59 -4.27 10.08 11.55
N GLY A 60 -3.23 9.28 11.76
CA GLY A 60 -1.89 9.74 12.08
C GLY A 60 -1.15 10.42 10.93
N GLY A 61 -1.34 9.94 9.69
CA GLY A 61 -0.67 10.45 8.49
C GLY A 61 -1.35 11.67 7.86
N SER A 62 -2.63 11.91 8.17
CA SER A 62 -3.39 13.03 7.60
C SER A 62 -2.89 14.40 8.10
N ALA A 63 -2.58 15.30 7.16
CA ALA A 63 -2.05 16.64 7.46
C ALA A 63 -3.14 17.71 7.64
N THR A 64 -4.37 17.47 7.16
CA THR A 64 -5.41 18.50 6.96
C THR A 64 -6.47 18.56 8.03
N TYR A 65 -6.41 17.73 9.07
CA TYR A 65 -7.31 17.84 10.23
C TYR A 65 -6.89 18.98 11.17
N ASN A 66 -6.80 20.20 10.63
CA ASN A 66 -6.78 21.41 11.43
C ASN A 66 -8.24 21.81 11.67
N ASN A 67 -8.74 21.45 12.85
CA ASN A 67 -10.08 21.78 13.33
C ASN A 67 -10.26 23.30 13.41
N ASP A 68 -10.74 23.93 12.34
CA ASP A 68 -11.26 25.31 12.39
C ASP A 68 -12.63 25.37 13.07
N ASP A 69 -13.34 24.23 13.16
CA ASP A 69 -14.51 24.07 14.02
C ASP A 69 -14.06 23.54 15.38
N GLY A 70 -14.08 24.41 16.40
CA GLY A 70 -13.58 24.18 17.77
C GLY A 70 -14.24 23.06 18.59
N SER A 71 -14.80 22.03 17.96
CA SER A 71 -15.32 20.79 18.56
C SER A 71 -14.42 19.57 18.34
N GLY A 72 -13.20 19.78 17.82
CA GLY A 72 -12.24 18.74 17.49
C GLY A 72 -12.10 17.64 18.56
N ASP A 73 -12.24 16.38 18.11
CA ASP A 73 -12.12 15.21 18.96
C ASP A 73 -10.71 15.12 19.59
N LEU A 74 -10.64 15.29 20.91
CA LEU A 74 -9.41 15.24 21.70
C LEU A 74 -8.63 13.94 21.47
N GLN A 75 -9.33 12.84 21.15
CA GLN A 75 -8.70 11.55 20.86
C GLN A 75 -7.94 11.59 19.54
N GLN A 76 -8.51 12.21 18.50
CA GLN A 76 -7.88 12.33 17.19
C GLN A 76 -6.60 13.16 17.24
N THR A 77 -6.61 14.28 17.98
CA THR A 77 -5.39 15.11 18.17
C THR A 77 -4.29 14.32 18.90
N LYS A 78 -4.64 13.48 19.87
CA LYS A 78 -3.67 12.59 20.54
C LYS A 78 -3.08 11.56 19.58
N ILE A 79 -3.90 10.93 18.75
CA ILE A 79 -3.46 9.96 17.73
C ILE A 79 -2.49 10.63 16.75
N GLN A 80 -2.84 11.80 16.23
CA GLN A 80 -1.97 12.56 15.33
C GLN A 80 -0.66 12.98 15.99
N SER A 81 -0.72 13.49 17.22
CA SER A 81 0.48 13.86 17.97
C SER A 81 1.39 12.65 18.19
N PHE A 82 0.82 11.50 18.55
CA PHE A 82 1.57 10.27 18.73
C PHE A 82 2.16 9.76 17.41
N ALA A 83 1.36 9.70 16.34
CA ALA A 83 1.80 9.28 15.02
C ALA A 83 2.94 10.16 14.48
N LYS A 84 2.81 11.49 14.60
CA LYS A 84 3.88 12.44 14.25
C LYS A 84 5.14 12.21 15.08
N SER A 85 5.01 11.89 16.37
CA SER A 85 6.17 11.63 17.25
C SER A 85 6.96 10.37 16.85
N ILE A 86 6.32 9.41 16.17
CA ILE A 86 6.96 8.21 15.62
C ILE A 86 7.26 8.33 14.12
N GLY A 87 7.11 9.52 13.54
CA GLY A 87 7.47 9.80 12.16
C GLY A 87 6.48 9.30 11.09
N ILE A 88 5.23 9.00 11.47
CA ILE A 88 4.19 8.67 10.50
C ILE A 88 3.76 9.96 9.79
N SER A 89 3.77 9.91 8.46
CA SER A 89 3.23 10.93 7.56
C SER A 89 2.44 10.23 6.45
N SER A 90 1.60 10.98 5.73
CA SER A 90 0.85 10.45 4.58
C SER A 90 1.76 9.89 3.48
N LYS A 91 2.99 10.38 3.36
CA LYS A 91 4.00 9.90 2.41
C LYS A 91 5.37 9.92 3.08
N SER A 92 5.87 8.75 3.46
CA SER A 92 7.19 8.60 4.10
C SER A 92 8.02 7.62 3.29
N ASN A 93 9.13 8.09 2.68
CA ASN A 93 9.95 7.30 1.74
C ASN A 93 9.11 6.63 0.65
N ALA A 94 8.24 7.41 0.00
CA ALA A 94 7.29 6.88 -0.96
C ALA A 94 7.30 7.65 -2.28
N PHE A 95 7.24 6.89 -3.37
CA PHE A 95 7.08 7.39 -4.73
C PHE A 95 5.76 6.89 -5.31
N VAL A 96 4.87 7.82 -5.69
CA VAL A 96 3.56 7.49 -6.27
C VAL A 96 3.36 8.32 -7.54
N SER A 97 3.19 7.66 -8.68
CA SER A 97 3.01 8.30 -9.98
C SER A 97 1.95 7.59 -10.82
N GLY A 98 1.30 8.30 -11.74
CA GLY A 98 0.36 7.71 -12.70
C GLY A 98 -1.00 7.27 -12.14
N PHE A 99 -1.38 7.78 -10.96
CA PHE A 99 -2.71 7.57 -10.38
C PHE A 99 -3.56 8.82 -10.57
N ARG A 100 -4.87 8.63 -10.75
CA ARG A 100 -5.82 9.75 -10.72
C ARG A 100 -5.81 10.36 -9.32
N GLY A 101 -5.26 11.57 -9.18
CA GLY A 101 -5.57 12.40 -8.03
C GLY A 101 -7.08 12.61 -8.04
N GLY A 102 -7.76 12.36 -6.91
CA GLY A 102 -9.16 12.75 -6.78
C GLY A 102 -9.28 14.20 -7.25
N ASP A 103 -10.29 14.52 -8.07
CA ASP A 103 -10.48 15.87 -8.65
C ASP A 103 -10.81 16.95 -7.58
N GLY A 104 -10.55 16.68 -6.30
CA GLY A 104 -10.62 17.60 -5.18
C GLY A 104 -9.49 17.31 -4.20
N ASP A 105 -9.16 18.30 -3.38
CA ASP A 105 -8.09 18.35 -2.35
C ASP A 105 -8.09 17.19 -1.31
N ASP A 106 -8.94 16.18 -1.48
CA ASP A 106 -9.20 15.02 -0.60
C ASP A 106 -8.20 13.86 -0.74
N SER A 107 -7.02 14.09 -1.33
CA SER A 107 -5.93 13.08 -1.28
C SER A 107 -5.34 12.87 0.14
N THR A 108 -6.00 13.42 1.16
CA THR A 108 -5.50 13.65 2.53
C THR A 108 -5.62 12.45 3.46
N SER A 109 -6.21 11.35 3.00
CA SER A 109 -6.40 10.12 3.78
C SER A 109 -5.64 8.89 3.24
N LEU A 110 -4.82 9.04 2.20
CA LEU A 110 -3.92 7.98 1.72
C LEU A 110 -2.60 8.03 2.49
N VAL A 111 -2.17 6.88 3.02
CA VAL A 111 -0.86 6.71 3.66
C VAL A 111 -0.01 5.76 2.83
N VAL A 112 1.15 6.24 2.38
CA VAL A 112 2.12 5.44 1.61
C VAL A 112 3.47 5.48 2.31
N LEU A 113 3.96 4.32 2.74
CA LEU A 113 5.17 4.17 3.54
C LEU A 113 6.18 3.26 2.83
N ASN A 114 7.40 3.73 2.63
CA ASN A 114 8.50 2.93 2.08
C ASN A 114 8.07 2.14 0.83
N SER A 115 7.44 2.81 -0.15
CA SER A 115 6.77 2.16 -1.27
C SER A 115 6.94 2.91 -2.59
N ILE A 116 7.04 2.15 -3.68
CA ILE A 116 7.11 2.67 -5.05
C ILE A 116 5.89 2.15 -5.81
N LEU A 117 5.02 3.07 -6.22
CA LEU A 117 3.78 2.80 -6.95
C LEU A 117 3.81 3.58 -8.26
N ILE A 118 3.72 2.86 -9.37
CA ILE A 118 3.68 3.47 -10.71
C ILE A 118 2.42 2.94 -11.38
N GLY A 119 1.39 3.78 -11.53
CA GLY A 119 0.19 3.49 -12.30
C GLY A 119 0.32 3.93 -13.76
N ASN A 120 -0.66 3.59 -14.58
CA ASN A 120 -0.72 4.06 -15.97
C ASN A 120 -1.14 5.54 -16.03
N GLY A 121 -0.16 6.43 -16.24
CA GLY A 121 -0.41 7.86 -16.33
C GLY A 121 -1.15 8.33 -17.59
N ARG A 122 -1.31 7.49 -18.62
CA ARG A 122 -1.90 7.90 -19.91
C ARG A 122 -3.43 7.96 -19.89
N ASP A 123 -4.07 7.02 -19.21
CA ASP A 123 -5.53 6.86 -19.23
C ASP A 123 -6.20 7.28 -17.92
N LYS A 124 -5.41 7.61 -16.88
CA LYS A 124 -5.89 7.89 -15.51
C LYS A 124 -6.84 6.81 -14.97
N SER A 125 -6.67 5.56 -15.43
CA SER A 125 -7.53 4.44 -15.03
C SER A 125 -7.13 3.85 -13.68
N SER A 126 -5.89 4.11 -13.23
CA SER A 126 -5.40 3.69 -11.93
C SER A 126 -5.87 4.63 -10.81
N SER A 127 -6.35 4.07 -9.71
CA SER A 127 -6.91 4.80 -8.58
C SER A 127 -6.63 4.09 -7.25
N ILE A 128 -6.50 4.87 -6.19
CA ILE A 128 -6.36 4.37 -4.82
C ILE A 128 -7.43 5.04 -3.99
N GLY A 129 -8.28 4.25 -3.35
CA GLY A 129 -9.36 4.73 -2.51
C GLY A 129 -8.86 5.33 -1.20
N GLU A 130 -9.66 6.25 -0.66
CA GLU A 130 -9.40 6.95 0.60
C GLU A 130 -9.25 5.99 1.79
N GLY A 131 -8.46 6.41 2.79
CA GLY A 131 -8.23 5.66 4.02
C GLY A 131 -7.37 4.41 3.81
N THR A 132 -6.76 4.27 2.63
CA THR A 132 -5.90 3.15 2.32
C THR A 132 -4.48 3.39 2.85
N VAL A 133 -3.87 2.32 3.34
CA VAL A 133 -2.47 2.26 3.74
C VAL A 133 -1.74 1.33 2.79
N ILE A 134 -0.64 1.82 2.21
CA ILE A 134 0.26 1.03 1.37
C ILE A 134 1.66 1.10 1.97
N GLU A 135 2.22 -0.03 2.35
CA GLU A 135 3.54 -0.11 2.95
C GLU A 135 4.43 -1.15 2.29
N HIS A 136 5.73 -0.84 2.19
CA HIS A 136 6.72 -1.80 1.73
C HIS A 136 6.39 -2.43 0.36
N CYS A 137 5.77 -1.68 -0.53
CA CYS A 137 5.36 -2.18 -1.84
C CYS A 137 6.30 -1.66 -2.93
N THR A 138 6.58 -2.48 -3.94
CA THR A 138 7.21 -2.06 -5.18
C THR A 138 6.35 -2.61 -6.31
N ILE A 139 5.43 -1.78 -6.80
CA ILE A 139 4.50 -2.12 -7.87
C ILE A 139 4.90 -1.28 -9.09
N PRO A 140 5.99 -1.66 -9.79
CA PRO A 140 6.36 -1.00 -11.02
C PRO A 140 5.39 -1.49 -12.09
N PHE A 141 4.60 -0.58 -12.66
CA PHE A 141 3.90 -0.92 -13.89
C PHE A 141 4.91 -0.94 -15.05
N THR A 142 5.51 -2.10 -15.29
CA THR A 142 6.10 -2.40 -16.59
C THR A 142 4.98 -2.99 -17.42
N GLY A 143 4.25 -2.12 -18.13
CA GLY A 143 3.25 -2.57 -19.09
C GLY A 143 3.86 -3.72 -19.89
N GLY A 144 3.19 -4.87 -19.87
CA GLY A 144 3.63 -6.01 -20.66
C GLY A 144 3.91 -5.53 -22.08
N SER A 145 4.82 -6.20 -22.78
CA SER A 145 5.25 -5.87 -24.15
C SER A 145 4.11 -5.74 -25.19
N GLY A 146 2.84 -5.90 -24.81
CA GLY A 146 1.66 -5.78 -25.66
C GLY A 146 0.71 -4.66 -25.21
N VAL A 147 0.14 -4.02 -26.22
CA VAL A 147 -0.97 -3.03 -26.34
C VAL A 147 -1.98 -2.86 -25.19
N ASP A 148 -2.17 -3.83 -24.29
CA ASP A 148 -3.14 -3.75 -23.20
C ASP A 148 -2.48 -3.19 -21.93
N ASN A 149 -2.70 -1.89 -21.70
CA ASN A 149 -2.24 -1.25 -20.47
C ASN A 149 -3.12 -1.68 -19.29
N GLY A 150 -2.55 -2.51 -18.42
CA GLY A 150 -3.09 -2.77 -17.10
C GLY A 150 -3.29 -1.56 -16.20
N LYS A 151 -4.16 -1.70 -15.19
CA LYS A 151 -4.43 -0.65 -14.19
C LYS A 151 -4.35 -1.17 -12.76
N ILE A 152 -4.01 -0.27 -11.85
CA ILE A 152 -4.02 -0.52 -10.40
C ILE A 152 -5.25 0.19 -9.82
N ILE A 153 -6.24 -0.57 -9.38
CA ILE A 153 -7.44 -0.09 -8.70
C ILE A 153 -7.43 -0.65 -7.28
N VAL A 154 -7.24 0.22 -6.30
CA VAL A 154 -7.35 -0.14 -4.89
C VAL A 154 -8.59 0.54 -4.33
N GLY A 155 -9.46 -0.22 -3.67
CA GLY A 155 -10.64 0.30 -2.98
C GLY A 155 -10.28 1.20 -1.80
N LYS A 156 -11.30 1.57 -1.02
CA LYS A 156 -11.16 2.40 0.18
C LYS A 156 -10.75 1.56 1.38
N ARG A 157 -10.07 2.15 2.35
CA ARG A 157 -9.73 1.50 3.65
C ARG A 157 -9.00 0.17 3.51
N CYS A 158 -8.12 0.05 2.52
CA CYS A 158 -7.31 -1.15 2.33
C CYS A 158 -5.98 -1.08 3.10
N LEU A 159 -5.39 -2.23 3.39
CA LEU A 159 -3.99 -2.36 3.82
C LEU A 159 -3.25 -3.21 2.80
N LEU A 160 -2.29 -2.62 2.09
CA LEU A 160 -1.41 -3.35 1.16
C LEU A 160 0.01 -3.37 1.72
N SER A 161 0.59 -4.55 1.90
CA SER A 161 1.93 -4.71 2.48
C SER A 161 2.79 -5.69 1.70
N GLY A 162 4.02 -5.30 1.34
CA GLY A 162 5.01 -6.23 0.78
C GLY A 162 4.77 -6.69 -0.66
N ILE A 163 3.80 -6.10 -1.38
CA ILE A 163 3.52 -6.45 -2.77
C ILE A 163 4.72 -6.04 -3.63
N ARG A 164 5.28 -6.98 -4.38
CA ARG A 164 6.51 -6.78 -5.15
C ARG A 164 6.57 -7.64 -6.40
N GLY A 165 7.31 -7.16 -7.39
CA GLY A 165 7.50 -7.84 -8.66
C GLY A 165 6.51 -7.38 -9.72
N ASP A 166 6.55 -8.05 -10.86
CA ASP A 166 5.65 -7.74 -11.98
C ASP A 166 4.30 -8.40 -11.71
N LEU A 167 3.22 -7.72 -12.11
CA LEU A 167 1.88 -8.25 -11.95
C LEU A 167 1.53 -9.07 -13.19
N LYS A 168 1.16 -10.33 -12.98
CA LYS A 168 0.64 -11.18 -14.06
C LYS A 168 -0.76 -10.73 -14.44
N GLY A 169 -0.98 -10.54 -15.73
CA GLY A 169 -2.29 -10.20 -16.28
C GLY A 169 -2.48 -8.71 -16.53
N ARG A 170 -3.75 -8.28 -16.61
CA ARG A 170 -4.11 -6.91 -16.95
C ARG A 170 -4.12 -6.03 -15.70
N ASP A 171 -4.93 -6.33 -14.68
CA ASP A 171 -5.22 -5.34 -13.63
C ASP A 171 -4.96 -5.88 -12.21
N LEU A 172 -4.47 -5.01 -11.33
CA LEU A 172 -4.53 -5.24 -9.88
C LEU A 172 -5.75 -4.52 -9.33
N CYS A 173 -6.81 -5.27 -9.07
CA CYS A 173 -8.07 -4.77 -8.51
C CYS A 173 -8.24 -5.29 -7.09
N VAL A 174 -7.99 -4.45 -6.08
CA VAL A 174 -8.20 -4.79 -4.67
C VAL A 174 -9.53 -4.20 -4.20
N PRO A 175 -10.50 -5.01 -3.74
CA PRO A 175 -11.74 -4.52 -3.16
C PRO A 175 -11.51 -3.62 -1.95
N SER A 176 -12.46 -2.74 -1.64
CA SER A 176 -12.40 -1.89 -0.43
C SER A 176 -12.30 -2.73 0.84
N GLU A 177 -11.76 -2.21 1.94
CA GLU A 177 -11.70 -2.88 3.26
C GLU A 177 -11.00 -4.23 3.24
N MET A 178 -10.01 -4.40 2.36
CA MET A 178 -9.19 -5.61 2.27
C MET A 178 -7.79 -5.36 2.82
N CYS A 179 -7.26 -6.36 3.50
CA CYS A 179 -5.85 -6.50 3.83
C CYS A 179 -5.22 -7.49 2.85
N LEU A 180 -4.18 -7.04 2.15
CA LEU A 180 -3.36 -7.85 1.26
C LEU A 180 -1.90 -7.75 1.70
N GLN A 181 -1.30 -8.87 2.12
CA GLN A 181 0.09 -8.89 2.53
C GLN A 181 0.84 -10.02 1.82
N VAL A 182 1.97 -9.68 1.19
CA VAL A 182 2.79 -10.66 0.46
C VAL A 182 4.10 -10.89 1.21
N LEU A 183 4.37 -12.15 1.58
CA LEU A 183 5.56 -12.52 2.34
C LEU A 183 6.38 -13.58 1.60
N PRO A 184 7.72 -13.51 1.64
CA PRO A 184 8.56 -14.49 0.97
C PRO A 184 8.60 -15.78 1.79
N LEU A 185 8.62 -16.92 1.12
CA LEU A 185 8.78 -18.22 1.77
C LEU A 185 10.26 -18.65 1.75
N ARG A 186 10.68 -19.43 2.76
CA ARG A 186 12.06 -19.94 2.87
C ARG A 186 12.44 -20.83 1.69
N GLN A 187 13.73 -20.85 1.38
CA GLN A 187 14.32 -21.73 0.36
C GLN A 187 13.88 -23.19 0.57
N GLY A 188 13.27 -23.79 -0.45
CA GLY A 188 12.70 -25.14 -0.42
C GLY A 188 11.19 -25.20 -0.66
N VAL A 189 10.44 -24.17 -0.23
CA VAL A 189 9.03 -23.99 -0.63
C VAL A 189 8.93 -23.18 -1.91
N GLY A 190 9.81 -22.17 -2.06
CA GLY A 190 9.80 -21.24 -3.19
C GLY A 190 8.60 -20.30 -3.18
N GLY A 191 8.74 -19.13 -3.79
CA GLY A 191 7.63 -18.20 -3.99
C GLY A 191 7.22 -17.37 -2.78
N PHE A 192 5.97 -16.91 -2.81
CA PHE A 192 5.40 -15.96 -1.86
C PHE A 192 4.06 -16.46 -1.35
N VAL A 193 3.76 -16.23 -0.07
CA VAL A 193 2.38 -16.37 0.42
C VAL A 193 1.66 -15.03 0.31
N CYS A 194 0.44 -15.06 -0.20
CA CYS A 194 -0.46 -13.92 -0.22
C CYS A 194 -1.50 -14.05 0.90
N LEU A 195 -1.37 -13.27 1.95
CA LEU A 195 -2.42 -13.13 2.95
C LEU A 195 -3.49 -12.20 2.40
N CYS A 196 -4.74 -12.66 2.37
CA CYS A 196 -5.88 -11.87 1.93
C CYS A 196 -7.06 -12.10 2.89
N PHE A 197 -7.55 -11.02 3.50
CA PHE A 197 -8.71 -11.04 4.41
C PHE A 197 -9.28 -9.63 4.54
N GLY A 198 -10.51 -9.47 5.03
CA GLY A 198 -11.09 -8.16 5.31
C GLY A 198 -10.41 -7.48 6.49
N VAL A 199 -10.25 -6.15 6.48
CA VAL A 199 -9.56 -5.43 7.57
C VAL A 199 -10.23 -5.60 8.94
N ASN A 200 -11.52 -5.95 8.96
CA ASN A 200 -12.31 -6.18 10.16
C ASN A 200 -12.56 -7.68 10.45
N ASP A 201 -11.94 -8.60 9.70
CA ASP A 201 -12.15 -10.03 9.93
C ASP A 201 -11.52 -10.51 11.24
N GLY A 202 -12.31 -11.27 12.01
CA GLY A 202 -11.87 -11.87 13.26
C GLY A 202 -10.95 -13.08 13.02
N ILE A 203 -9.62 -12.88 13.04
CA ILE A 203 -8.66 -13.96 12.74
C ILE A 203 -8.80 -15.18 13.67
N LYS A 204 -9.17 -14.96 14.94
CA LYS A 204 -9.36 -16.04 15.94
C LYS A 204 -10.78 -16.61 15.95
N GLU A 205 -11.61 -16.20 15.01
CA GLU A 205 -13.00 -16.60 14.87
C GLU A 205 -13.22 -17.12 13.44
N ALA A 206 -14.39 -17.69 13.17
CA ALA A 206 -14.83 -18.09 11.83
C ALA A 206 -16.22 -17.51 11.59
N THR A 207 -16.34 -16.19 11.74
CA THR A 207 -17.60 -15.45 11.61
C THR A 207 -17.65 -14.70 10.28
N THR A 208 -16.60 -13.94 9.98
CA THR A 208 -16.49 -13.19 8.73
C THR A 208 -15.27 -13.62 7.90
N LEU A 209 -15.38 -13.50 6.58
CA LEU A 209 -14.31 -13.68 5.62
C LEU A 209 -14.49 -12.66 4.48
N TYR A 210 -13.42 -11.92 4.17
CA TYR A 210 -13.43 -10.82 3.21
C TYR A 210 -14.43 -9.71 3.55
N GLY A 211 -14.71 -9.52 4.85
CA GLY A 211 -15.71 -8.55 5.33
C GLY A 211 -17.16 -9.01 5.18
N MET A 212 -17.41 -10.28 4.84
CA MET A 212 -18.75 -10.87 4.68
C MET A 212 -18.97 -12.00 5.67
N ASP A 213 -20.22 -12.37 5.95
CA ASP A 213 -20.52 -13.59 6.72
C ASP A 213 -19.93 -14.82 6.01
N ILE A 214 -19.21 -15.67 6.75
CA ILE A 214 -18.47 -16.77 6.16
C ILE A 214 -19.37 -17.81 5.49
N ASN A 215 -20.60 -18.01 5.98
CA ASN A 215 -21.54 -18.96 5.39
C ASN A 215 -22.03 -18.44 4.04
N GLN A 216 -22.24 -17.12 3.91
CA GLN A 216 -22.56 -16.50 2.63
C GLN A 216 -21.43 -16.66 1.61
N VAL A 217 -20.17 -16.49 2.04
CA VAL A 217 -19.00 -16.70 1.18
C VAL A 217 -18.96 -18.15 0.69
N LEU A 218 -19.16 -19.12 1.59
CA LEU A 218 -19.18 -20.54 1.25
C LEU A 218 -20.31 -20.88 0.25
N GLU A 219 -21.54 -20.47 0.55
CA GLU A 219 -22.72 -20.72 -0.28
C GLU A 219 -22.56 -20.13 -1.68
N ARG A 220 -22.21 -18.83 -1.77
CA ARG A 220 -22.09 -18.13 -3.06
C ARG A 220 -20.93 -18.61 -3.91
N SER A 221 -19.89 -19.16 -3.27
CA SER A 221 -18.72 -19.69 -3.97
C SER A 221 -18.84 -21.19 -4.27
N GLY A 222 -19.91 -21.86 -3.82
CA GLY A 222 -20.02 -23.32 -3.89
C GLY A 222 -18.87 -24.02 -3.15
N LEU A 223 -18.37 -23.40 -2.08
CA LEU A 223 -17.33 -23.94 -1.22
C LEU A 223 -17.97 -24.62 0.00
N THR A 224 -17.21 -25.52 0.58
CA THR A 224 -17.55 -26.26 1.79
C THR A 224 -16.51 -26.00 2.87
N ALA A 225 -16.81 -26.36 4.12
CA ALA A 225 -15.84 -26.22 5.20
C ALA A 225 -14.52 -26.98 4.94
N SER A 226 -14.57 -28.13 4.24
CA SER A 226 -13.36 -28.91 3.90
C SER A 226 -12.49 -28.25 2.83
N ASP A 227 -13.01 -27.26 2.09
CA ASP A 227 -12.18 -26.44 1.21
C ASP A 227 -11.29 -25.47 2.02
N LEU A 228 -11.72 -25.07 3.24
CA LEU A 228 -11.00 -24.11 4.08
C LEU A 228 -10.20 -24.79 5.20
N TRP A 229 -10.75 -25.80 5.85
CA TRP A 229 -10.13 -26.46 7.00
C TRP A 229 -9.80 -27.91 6.72
N ASP A 230 -8.74 -28.37 7.38
CA ASP A 230 -8.42 -29.78 7.43
C ASP A 230 -9.51 -30.56 8.18
N GLU A 231 -9.90 -31.72 7.67
CA GLU A 231 -10.95 -32.56 8.29
C GLU A 231 -10.57 -33.00 9.72
N SER A 232 -9.28 -33.00 10.05
CA SER A 232 -8.79 -33.27 11.40
C SER A 232 -9.12 -32.19 12.43
N ILE A 233 -9.52 -30.98 12.00
CA ILE A 233 -9.85 -29.85 12.88
C ILE A 233 -11.36 -29.89 13.21
N PRO A 234 -11.75 -30.11 14.48
CA PRO A 234 -13.16 -30.10 14.86
C PRO A 234 -13.81 -28.73 14.57
N SER A 235 -15.07 -28.72 14.14
CA SER A 235 -15.82 -27.49 13.81
C SER A 235 -15.81 -26.44 14.92
N SER A 236 -15.80 -26.85 16.19
CA SER A 236 -15.72 -25.95 17.35
C SER A 236 -14.38 -25.24 17.52
N ARG A 237 -13.35 -25.62 16.76
CA ARG A 237 -12.00 -25.05 16.76
C ARG A 237 -11.61 -24.43 15.42
N GLN A 238 -12.52 -24.42 14.45
CA GLN A 238 -12.29 -23.80 13.14
C GLN A 238 -12.29 -22.28 13.30
N THR A 239 -11.23 -21.64 12.80
CA THR A 239 -11.00 -20.19 12.85
C THR A 239 -10.27 -19.77 11.58
N LEU A 240 -10.24 -18.49 11.22
CA LEU A 240 -9.41 -18.05 10.09
C LEU A 240 -7.91 -18.31 10.34
N TRP A 241 -7.48 -18.32 11.61
CA TRP A 241 -6.11 -18.61 12.02
C TRP A 241 -5.61 -19.97 11.52
N ASN A 242 -6.47 -20.99 11.51
CA ASN A 242 -6.16 -22.35 11.03
C ASN A 242 -6.83 -22.73 9.70
N ALA A 243 -7.44 -21.76 9.01
CA ALA A 243 -8.01 -21.95 7.68
C ALA A 243 -6.92 -21.83 6.60
N LYS A 244 -6.86 -22.77 5.66
CA LYS A 244 -5.96 -22.77 4.48
C LYS A 244 -6.48 -21.80 3.41
N LEU A 245 -6.43 -20.50 3.70
CA LEU A 245 -6.98 -19.43 2.85
C LEU A 245 -5.94 -18.80 1.91
N ASN A 246 -4.68 -18.78 2.34
CA ASN A 246 -3.67 -17.89 1.79
C ASN A 246 -2.89 -18.61 0.67
N PRO A 247 -3.09 -18.26 -0.61
CA PRO A 247 -2.42 -18.94 -1.71
C PRO A 247 -0.91 -18.69 -1.72
N ILE A 248 -0.17 -19.71 -2.13
CA ILE A 248 1.26 -19.62 -2.43
C ILE A 248 1.41 -19.31 -3.93
N MET A 249 1.98 -18.15 -4.22
CA MET A 249 2.32 -17.66 -5.55
C MET A 249 3.73 -18.11 -5.90
N MET A 250 3.85 -18.98 -6.90
CA MET A 250 5.14 -19.49 -7.36
C MET A 250 5.78 -18.51 -8.36
N CYS A 251 7.10 -18.32 -8.27
CA CYS A 251 7.84 -17.60 -9.30
C CYS A 251 7.94 -18.48 -10.55
N ALA A 252 7.60 -17.94 -11.73
CA ALA A 252 7.62 -18.70 -12.98
C ALA A 252 9.03 -19.08 -13.46
N ASP A 253 10.08 -18.37 -13.02
CA ASP A 253 11.47 -18.63 -13.38
C ASP A 253 12.40 -18.35 -12.19
N GLU A 254 13.41 -19.20 -11.98
CA GLU A 254 14.50 -18.93 -11.02
C GLU A 254 15.46 -17.85 -11.53
N ASP A 255 15.49 -17.65 -12.85
CA ASP A 255 16.39 -16.71 -13.55
C ASP A 255 15.83 -15.28 -13.65
N THR A 256 14.51 -15.10 -13.46
CA THR A 256 13.92 -13.77 -13.47
C THR A 256 14.09 -13.11 -12.10
N LYS A 257 14.63 -11.89 -12.10
CA LYS A 257 14.93 -11.11 -10.89
C LYS A 257 13.66 -10.72 -10.10
N TRP A 258 12.47 -10.86 -10.71
CA TRP A 258 11.19 -10.44 -10.15
C TRP A 258 10.13 -11.52 -10.35
N PRO A 259 9.38 -11.89 -9.31
CA PRO A 259 8.25 -12.81 -9.45
C PRO A 259 7.12 -12.15 -10.26
N GLU A 260 6.52 -12.91 -11.17
CA GLU A 260 5.25 -12.54 -11.80
C GLU A 260 4.11 -12.99 -10.85
N LEU A 261 3.46 -12.06 -10.17
CA LEU A 261 2.42 -12.36 -9.19
C LEU A 261 1.02 -12.31 -9.81
N ASP A 262 0.25 -13.40 -9.67
CA ASP A 262 -1.11 -13.52 -10.18
C ASP A 262 -2.13 -13.29 -9.05
N PHE A 263 -2.87 -12.17 -9.15
CA PHE A 263 -3.92 -11.79 -8.21
C PHE A 263 -5.34 -11.99 -8.76
N SER A 264 -5.51 -12.79 -9.82
CA SER A 264 -6.82 -13.00 -10.46
C SER A 264 -7.91 -13.52 -9.49
N PHE A 265 -7.53 -14.16 -8.38
CA PHE A 265 -8.48 -14.56 -7.34
C PHE A 265 -9.18 -13.38 -6.65
N LEU A 266 -8.64 -12.15 -6.75
CA LEU A 266 -9.31 -10.96 -6.23
C LEU A 266 -10.57 -10.61 -7.02
N GLU A 267 -10.67 -11.00 -8.30
CA GLU A 267 -11.88 -10.80 -9.11
C GLU A 267 -13.07 -11.58 -8.52
N TRP A 268 -12.82 -12.80 -8.04
CA TRP A 268 -13.81 -13.59 -7.31
C TRP A 268 -14.29 -12.87 -6.04
N ILE A 269 -13.33 -12.38 -5.23
CA ILE A 269 -13.65 -11.67 -3.98
C ILE A 269 -14.44 -10.38 -4.28
N GLN A 270 -14.07 -9.65 -5.32
CA GLN A 270 -14.80 -8.45 -5.76
C GLN A 270 -16.26 -8.80 -6.12
N SER A 271 -16.49 -9.83 -6.95
CA SER A 271 -17.85 -10.25 -7.32
C SER A 271 -18.69 -10.72 -6.13
N LEU A 272 -18.07 -11.38 -5.14
CA LEU A 272 -18.75 -11.70 -3.89
C LEU A 272 -19.24 -10.43 -3.19
N ARG A 273 -18.36 -9.45 -3.03
CA ARG A 273 -18.67 -8.22 -2.29
C ARG A 273 -19.64 -7.29 -2.98
N ASP A 274 -19.63 -7.25 -4.30
CA ASP A 274 -20.57 -6.42 -5.08
C ASP A 274 -21.98 -7.02 -5.16
N ASP A 275 -22.20 -8.18 -4.54
CA ASP A 275 -23.46 -8.93 -4.59
C ASP A 275 -23.93 -9.29 -6.01
N VAL A 276 -22.97 -9.51 -6.91
CA VAL A 276 -23.21 -9.90 -8.30
C VAL A 276 -23.03 -11.42 -8.45
N GLN A 277 -23.70 -12.00 -9.45
CA GLN A 277 -23.41 -13.38 -9.87
C GLN A 277 -21.96 -13.49 -10.34
N LEU A 278 -21.30 -14.60 -10.00
CA LEU A 278 -19.92 -14.83 -10.43
C LEU A 278 -19.86 -14.96 -11.95
N ASP A 279 -19.17 -14.03 -12.60
CA ASP A 279 -18.92 -14.08 -14.03
C ASP A 279 -17.76 -15.04 -14.37
N ALA A 280 -17.40 -15.13 -15.65
CA ALA A 280 -16.34 -16.04 -16.10
C ALA A 280 -14.97 -15.73 -15.48
N CYS A 281 -14.67 -14.45 -15.25
CA CYS A 281 -13.43 -13.96 -14.65
C CYS A 281 -13.37 -14.35 -13.17
N ALA A 282 -14.43 -14.06 -12.42
CA ALA A 282 -14.58 -14.46 -11.03
C ALA A 282 -14.52 -15.98 -10.85
N LEU A 283 -15.20 -16.76 -11.70
CA LEU A 283 -15.13 -18.23 -11.65
C LEU A 283 -13.73 -18.76 -11.93
N GLN A 284 -12.98 -18.13 -12.83
CA GLN A 284 -11.59 -18.47 -13.10
C GLN A 284 -10.69 -18.16 -11.90
N GLY A 285 -10.83 -16.98 -11.29
CA GLY A 285 -10.11 -16.61 -10.07
C GLY A 285 -10.40 -17.57 -8.90
N LEU A 286 -11.66 -17.96 -8.71
CA LEU A 286 -12.04 -18.97 -7.72
C LEU A 286 -11.41 -20.33 -8.03
N ARG A 287 -11.44 -20.80 -9.29
CA ARG A 287 -10.81 -22.07 -9.68
C ARG A 287 -9.30 -22.05 -9.38
N GLN A 288 -8.60 -20.98 -9.76
CA GLN A 288 -7.17 -20.84 -9.48
C GLN A 288 -6.90 -20.84 -7.97
N TRP A 289 -7.72 -20.13 -7.20
CA TRP A 289 -7.62 -20.17 -5.74
C TRP A 289 -7.82 -21.59 -5.20
N LYS A 290 -8.80 -22.35 -5.73
CA LYS A 290 -9.05 -23.77 -5.39
C LYS A 290 -7.88 -24.70 -5.69
N GLU A 291 -7.23 -24.50 -6.83
CA GLU A 291 -6.13 -25.32 -7.31
C GLU A 291 -4.77 -24.95 -6.70
N SER A 292 -4.66 -23.73 -6.14
CA SER A 292 -3.43 -23.26 -5.51
C SER A 292 -3.09 -24.04 -4.24
N LYS A 293 -1.79 -24.19 -3.96
CA LYS A 293 -1.33 -24.61 -2.64
C LYS A 293 -1.61 -23.45 -1.66
N ARG A 294 -2.36 -23.71 -0.59
CA ARG A 294 -2.72 -22.71 0.41
C ARG A 294 -2.16 -23.05 1.78
N ILE A 295 -1.89 -22.03 2.57
CA ILE A 295 -1.35 -22.14 3.93
C ILE A 295 -2.25 -21.39 4.92
N ALA A 296 -2.35 -21.90 6.14
CA ALA A 296 -3.06 -21.24 7.22
C ALA A 296 -2.19 -20.19 7.92
N VAL A 297 -2.81 -19.16 8.51
CA VAL A 297 -2.07 -18.06 9.16
C VAL A 297 -1.17 -18.59 10.28
N CYS A 298 -1.61 -19.62 11.00
CA CYS A 298 -0.85 -20.27 12.05
C CYS A 298 0.48 -20.86 11.58
N ASP A 299 0.55 -21.31 10.33
CA ASP A 299 1.72 -22.00 9.77
C ASP A 299 2.68 -21.02 9.07
N ILE A 300 2.21 -19.82 8.71
CA ILE A 300 3.00 -18.81 7.98
C ILE A 300 4.30 -18.46 8.71
N ARG A 301 4.28 -18.36 10.05
CA ARG A 301 5.46 -18.05 10.85
C ARG A 301 6.60 -19.06 10.65
N GLU A 302 6.26 -20.32 10.39
CA GLU A 302 7.24 -21.39 10.20
C GLU A 302 7.79 -21.41 8.78
N CYS A 303 7.03 -20.90 7.80
CA CYS A 303 7.41 -20.95 6.39
C CYS A 303 8.00 -19.65 5.84
N VAL A 304 7.74 -18.50 6.49
CA VAL A 304 8.21 -17.19 6.01
C VAL A 304 9.70 -16.97 6.25
N ASP A 305 10.34 -16.35 5.26
CA ASP A 305 11.71 -15.87 5.31
C ASP A 305 11.74 -14.41 5.81
N SER A 306 11.79 -14.25 7.13
CA SER A 306 11.81 -12.92 7.76
C SER A 306 13.09 -12.14 7.44
N GLU A 307 14.20 -12.81 7.16
CA GLU A 307 15.46 -12.16 6.80
C GLU A 307 15.36 -11.57 5.39
N ALA A 308 14.85 -12.34 4.42
CA ALA A 308 14.60 -11.86 3.07
C ALA A 308 13.59 -10.70 3.06
N GLU A 309 12.53 -10.78 3.86
CA GLU A 309 11.54 -9.71 4.01
C GLU A 309 12.18 -8.43 4.59
N ALA A 310 12.93 -8.55 5.69
CA ALA A 310 13.61 -7.40 6.31
C ALA A 310 14.63 -6.76 5.35
N LYS A 311 15.41 -7.58 4.64
CA LYS A 311 16.35 -7.14 3.61
C LYS A 311 15.62 -6.39 2.51
N TYR A 312 14.53 -6.96 1.97
CA TYR A 312 13.73 -6.29 0.94
C TYR A 312 13.22 -4.93 1.40
N ARG A 313 12.62 -4.83 2.60
CA ARG A 313 12.12 -3.56 3.15
C ARG A 313 13.21 -2.50 3.23
N SER A 314 14.44 -2.88 3.60
CA SER A 314 15.57 -1.95 3.64
C SER A 314 15.99 -1.44 2.26
N THR A 315 15.80 -2.25 1.20
CA THR A 315 16.22 -1.89 -0.16
C THR A 315 15.29 -0.92 -0.87
N ILE A 316 14.01 -0.80 -0.49
CA ILE A 316 13.06 0.08 -1.21
C ILE A 316 13.53 1.54 -1.19
N SER A 317 13.95 2.04 -0.03
CA SER A 317 14.54 3.37 0.13
C SER A 317 15.78 3.62 -0.76
N SER A 318 16.57 2.57 -1.04
CA SER A 318 17.75 2.68 -1.90
C SER A 318 17.41 2.82 -3.39
N VAL A 319 16.25 2.31 -3.81
CA VAL A 319 15.76 2.46 -5.19
C VAL A 319 15.35 3.91 -5.46
N GLU A 320 14.72 4.58 -4.49
CA GLU A 320 14.43 6.01 -4.58
C GLU A 320 15.71 6.84 -4.69
N VAL A 321 16.73 6.53 -3.88
CA VAL A 321 18.05 7.19 -3.96
C VAL A 321 18.69 6.95 -5.33
N HIS A 322 18.56 5.76 -5.92
CA HIS A 322 19.08 5.49 -7.26
C HIS A 322 18.33 6.27 -8.34
N GLN A 323 16.99 6.34 -8.29
CA GLN A 323 16.23 7.13 -9.26
C GLN A 323 16.45 8.64 -9.09
N LEU A 324 16.57 9.13 -7.86
CA LEU A 324 16.95 10.51 -7.58
C LEU A 324 18.39 10.80 -8.02
N SER A 325 19.30 9.84 -7.88
CA SER A 325 20.67 9.94 -8.42
C SER A 325 20.64 9.94 -9.94
N LEU A 326 19.85 9.10 -10.60
CA LEU A 326 19.70 9.13 -12.07
C LEU A 326 19.08 10.44 -12.54
N ALA A 327 18.09 10.97 -11.82
CA ALA A 327 17.51 12.28 -12.12
C ALA A 327 18.55 13.39 -11.89
N ALA A 328 19.30 13.34 -10.79
CA ALA A 328 20.37 14.28 -10.49
C ALA A 328 21.50 14.17 -11.53
N ASP A 329 21.92 12.98 -11.92
CA ASP A 329 22.96 12.73 -12.94
C ASP A 329 22.48 13.15 -14.34
N CYS A 330 21.20 12.98 -14.66
CA CYS A 330 20.60 13.54 -15.86
C CYS A 330 20.59 15.08 -15.81
N LEU A 331 20.25 15.68 -14.67
CA LEU A 331 20.22 17.13 -14.49
C LEU A 331 21.62 17.77 -14.43
N LEU A 332 22.60 17.07 -13.87
CA LEU A 332 24.00 17.48 -13.72
C LEU A 332 24.85 17.14 -14.95
N GLY A 333 24.52 16.05 -15.64
CA GLY A 333 25.20 15.55 -16.84
C GLY A 333 24.67 16.15 -18.13
N GLN A 334 23.49 16.78 -18.12
CA GLN A 334 23.16 17.79 -19.11
C GLN A 334 24.15 18.93 -18.94
N LYS A 335 25.14 19.02 -19.86
CA LYS A 335 25.74 20.31 -20.20
C LYS A 335 24.56 21.25 -20.37
N HIS A 336 24.52 22.33 -19.59
CA HIS A 336 23.47 23.34 -19.66
C HIS A 336 23.47 24.00 -21.05
N GLU A 337 23.06 23.27 -22.09
CA GLU A 337 22.50 23.86 -23.28
C GLU A 337 21.21 24.52 -22.82
N PRO A 338 21.11 25.84 -22.89
CA PRO A 338 20.01 26.50 -22.20
C PRO A 338 18.71 26.09 -22.87
N CYS A 339 17.75 25.67 -22.04
CA CYS A 339 16.49 25.14 -22.51
C CYS A 339 15.85 26.14 -23.49
N SER A 340 15.71 25.74 -24.75
CA SER A 340 14.97 26.51 -25.75
C SER A 340 13.51 26.14 -25.64
N PHE A 341 12.67 26.97 -25.02
CA PHE A 341 11.22 26.74 -24.87
C PHE A 341 10.46 26.82 -26.21
N GLY A 342 11.14 27.11 -27.32
CA GLY A 342 10.58 27.05 -28.66
C GLY A 342 9.89 25.72 -28.97
N HIS A 343 10.41 24.60 -28.48
CA HIS A 343 9.81 23.28 -28.69
C HIS A 343 8.49 23.07 -27.93
N LEU A 344 8.27 23.76 -26.80
CA LEU A 344 7.03 23.63 -26.02
C LEU A 344 5.84 24.24 -26.77
N ALA A 345 6.07 25.26 -27.60
CA ALA A 345 5.06 25.82 -28.48
C ALA A 345 4.61 24.80 -29.56
N ASP A 346 5.50 23.89 -29.97
CA ASP A 346 5.20 22.83 -30.93
C ASP A 346 4.54 21.61 -30.26
N VAL A 347 5.00 21.21 -29.06
CA VAL A 347 4.50 20.02 -28.33
C VAL A 347 3.11 20.23 -27.73
N CYS A 348 2.80 21.42 -27.21
CA CYS A 348 1.50 21.69 -26.57
C CYS A 348 0.35 21.87 -27.59
N ASN A 349 0.58 21.60 -28.89
CA ASN A 349 -0.39 21.73 -29.98
C ASN A 349 -1.13 23.10 -29.96
N LEU A 350 -0.43 24.14 -29.50
CA LEU A 350 -0.92 25.50 -29.31
C LEU A 350 -1.00 26.24 -30.66
N ASN A 351 -1.56 25.61 -31.69
CA ASN A 351 -1.63 26.17 -33.04
C ASN A 351 -2.34 27.53 -33.07
N ALA A 352 -3.32 27.76 -32.18
CA ALA A 352 -3.97 29.06 -31.97
C ALA A 352 -3.01 30.14 -31.46
N PHE A 353 -2.00 29.78 -30.69
CA PHE A 353 -1.02 30.69 -30.09
C PHE A 353 0.31 30.75 -30.83
N LYS A 354 0.54 29.83 -31.79
CA LYS A 354 1.71 29.82 -32.67
C LYS A 354 1.84 31.12 -33.47
N HIS A 355 0.73 31.83 -33.68
CA HIS A 355 0.71 33.16 -34.30
C HIS A 355 0.55 34.31 -33.31
N ASN A 356 0.38 34.05 -32.01
CA ASN A 356 0.24 35.11 -31.01
C ASN A 356 1.62 35.73 -30.70
N PRO A 357 1.88 36.98 -31.12
CA PRO A 357 3.19 37.61 -30.97
C PRO A 357 3.54 37.95 -29.52
N VAL A 358 2.56 37.93 -28.60
CA VAL A 358 2.76 38.20 -27.18
C VAL A 358 3.32 36.98 -26.48
N ILE A 359 2.74 35.79 -26.73
CA ILE A 359 3.19 34.53 -26.14
C ILE A 359 4.59 34.15 -26.67
N LYS A 360 4.86 34.36 -27.96
CA LYS A 360 6.21 34.19 -28.53
C LYS A 360 7.25 35.09 -27.85
N ARG A 361 6.88 36.34 -27.55
CA ARG A 361 7.76 37.26 -26.83
C ARG A 361 7.95 36.84 -25.38
N ALA A 362 6.90 36.33 -24.73
CA ALA A 362 6.98 35.81 -23.36
C ALA A 362 7.91 34.59 -23.27
N PHE A 363 7.76 33.59 -24.15
CA PHE A 363 8.67 32.44 -24.17
C PHE A 363 10.11 32.84 -24.49
N LYS A 364 10.32 33.73 -25.46
CA LYS A 364 11.66 34.25 -25.76
C LYS A 364 12.28 35.01 -24.59
N ALA A 365 11.48 35.76 -23.82
CA ALA A 365 11.96 36.45 -22.63
C ALA A 365 12.34 35.46 -21.52
N LEU A 366 11.52 34.42 -21.30
CA LEU A 366 11.82 33.35 -20.34
C LEU A 366 13.07 32.56 -20.76
N ASP A 367 13.23 32.27 -22.06
CA ASP A 367 14.44 31.65 -22.64
C ASP A 367 15.69 32.48 -22.31
N ASN A 368 15.65 33.79 -22.60
CA ASN A 368 16.78 34.68 -22.34
C ASN A 368 17.12 34.75 -20.85
N ILE A 369 16.11 34.80 -19.97
CA ILE A 369 16.30 34.80 -18.51
C ILE A 369 16.94 33.48 -18.06
N CYS A 370 16.53 32.34 -18.62
CA CYS A 370 17.16 31.04 -18.34
C CYS A 370 18.61 31.01 -18.82
N TYR A 371 18.89 31.49 -20.03
CA TYR A 371 20.23 31.62 -20.59
C TYR A 371 21.15 32.45 -19.68
N GLU A 372 20.75 33.68 -19.33
CA GLU A 372 21.53 34.58 -18.47
C GLU A 372 21.66 34.04 -17.03
N ALA A 373 20.61 33.41 -16.49
CA ALA A 373 20.67 32.81 -15.15
C ALA A 373 21.63 31.63 -15.09
N VAL A 374 21.71 30.81 -16.15
CA VAL A 374 22.68 29.72 -16.25
C VAL A 374 24.10 30.26 -16.38
N ASP A 375 24.33 31.23 -17.27
CA ASP A 375 25.65 31.84 -17.48
C ASP A 375 26.21 32.50 -16.20
N GLU A 376 25.34 33.15 -15.42
CA GLU A 376 25.70 33.77 -14.14
C GLU A 376 25.64 32.83 -12.92
N GLY A 377 25.30 31.55 -13.10
CA GLY A 377 25.19 30.58 -11.99
C GLY A 377 24.04 30.85 -10.99
N ARG A 378 22.99 31.56 -11.41
CA ARG A 378 21.84 31.97 -10.59
C ARG A 378 20.68 30.97 -10.68
N PHE A 379 20.88 29.74 -10.22
CA PHE A 379 19.90 28.65 -10.36
C PHE A 379 18.55 28.88 -9.64
N HIS A 380 18.51 29.71 -8.60
CA HIS A 380 17.26 30.10 -7.95
C HIS A 380 16.33 30.92 -8.87
N ILE A 381 16.91 31.68 -9.81
CA ILE A 381 16.16 32.39 -10.85
C ILE A 381 15.61 31.38 -11.85
N LEU A 382 16.43 30.42 -12.29
CA LEU A 382 16.02 29.34 -13.19
C LEU A 382 14.80 28.57 -12.64
N GLY A 383 14.84 28.17 -11.37
CA GLY A 383 13.71 27.50 -10.71
C GLY A 383 12.42 28.34 -10.72
N ARG A 384 12.51 29.64 -10.43
CA ARG A 384 11.36 30.56 -10.49
C ARG A 384 10.85 30.77 -11.92
N THR A 385 11.74 30.82 -12.90
CA THR A 385 11.37 30.94 -14.31
C THR A 385 10.59 29.71 -14.78
N PHE A 386 10.99 28.50 -14.35
CA PHE A 386 10.22 27.28 -14.61
C PHE A 386 8.84 27.29 -13.94
N MET A 387 8.72 27.81 -12.71
CA MET A 387 7.42 27.96 -12.05
C MET A 387 6.50 28.92 -12.82
N VAL A 388 7.02 30.07 -13.25
CA VAL A 388 6.27 31.05 -14.07
C VAL A 388 5.87 30.46 -15.42
N LEU A 389 6.77 29.68 -16.05
CA LEU A 389 6.49 28.98 -17.29
C LEU A 389 5.36 27.94 -17.12
N SER A 390 5.41 27.16 -16.04
CA SER A 390 4.37 26.18 -15.71
C SER A 390 3.00 26.84 -15.54
N GLU A 391 2.95 27.96 -14.82
CA GLU A 391 1.71 28.72 -14.60
C GLU A 391 1.16 29.34 -15.90
N LEU A 392 2.07 29.88 -16.73
CA LEU A 392 1.72 30.40 -18.06
C LEU A 392 1.13 29.30 -18.96
N LEU A 393 1.76 28.12 -18.99
CA LEU A 393 1.27 26.98 -19.77
C LEU A 393 -0.09 26.49 -19.25
N SER A 394 -0.25 26.40 -17.93
CA SER A 394 -1.52 26.05 -17.28
C SER A 394 -2.64 27.03 -17.66
N THR A 395 -2.38 28.33 -17.59
CA THR A 395 -3.35 29.38 -17.97
C THR A 395 -3.73 29.31 -19.45
N LEU A 396 -2.75 29.12 -20.33
CA LEU A 396 -2.97 28.99 -21.78
C LEU A 396 -3.76 27.72 -22.12
N TRP A 397 -3.53 26.63 -21.38
CA TRP A 397 -4.26 25.38 -21.53
C TRP A 397 -5.73 25.50 -21.09
N CYS A 398 -5.99 26.12 -19.93
CA CYS A 398 -7.33 26.33 -19.41
C CYS A 398 -8.15 27.32 -20.26
N SER A 399 -7.50 28.31 -20.88
CA SER A 399 -8.16 29.32 -21.72
C SER A 399 -8.66 28.76 -23.05
N ASN A 400 -8.20 27.57 -23.47
CA ASN A 400 -8.46 27.06 -24.81
C ASN A 400 -9.80 26.33 -24.97
N GLY A 401 -10.61 26.20 -23.91
CA GLY A 401 -12.07 25.94 -23.93
C GLY A 401 -12.60 24.67 -24.62
N ASP A 402 -11.84 24.02 -25.49
CA ASP A 402 -12.25 22.88 -26.27
C ASP A 402 -11.84 21.59 -25.59
N LYS A 403 -12.80 20.66 -25.50
CA LYS A 403 -12.58 19.31 -24.98
C LYS A 403 -11.33 18.70 -25.64
N PRO A 404 -10.46 18.02 -24.88
CA PRO A 404 -9.23 17.45 -25.41
C PRO A 404 -9.58 16.47 -26.53
N GLN A 405 -9.19 16.79 -27.77
CA GLN A 405 -9.14 15.76 -28.82
C GLN A 405 -7.98 14.81 -28.49
N PRO A 406 -8.20 13.48 -28.59
CA PRO A 406 -7.13 12.52 -28.36
C PRO A 406 -6.05 12.72 -29.42
N PHE A 407 -4.79 12.76 -28.96
CA PHE A 407 -3.62 12.75 -29.83
C PHE A 407 -3.69 11.54 -30.77
N ALA A 408 -3.84 11.78 -32.07
CA ALA A 408 -3.53 10.79 -33.10
C ALA A 408 -2.01 10.82 -33.33
N ALA A 409 -1.39 9.64 -33.29
CA ALA A 409 0.04 9.43 -33.50
C ALA A 409 0.50 9.78 -34.91
#